data_AF-A0A935GGF2-F1
#
_entry.id   AF-A0A935GGF2-F1
#
_cell.length_a   1.000
_cell.length_b   1.000
_cell.length_c   1.000
_cell.angle_alpha   90.00
_cell.angle_beta   90.00
_cell.angle_gamma   90.00
#
_symmetry.space_group_name_H-M   'P 1'
#
loop_
_entity.id
_entity.type
_entity.pdbx_description
1 polymer ?
#
loop_
_entity_poly.entity_id
_entity_poly.type
_entity_poly.pdbx_seq_one_letter_code
_entity_poly.pdbx_strand_id
1 'polypeptide(L)'
;MARHLALVAPPVDRYPYAPQGDFACPTSIVLGGADDIVAVDVVAAWARQRPRVTDVIVLPEASHFFHRPAGGARTRAGRGGRAVLAASAS
;
A
#
# COMPACT_ATOMS: atom_id res chain seq x y z
N MET A 1 -3.93 1.34 23.02
CA MET A 1 -3.52 1.94 21.73
C MET A 1 -3.09 0.83 20.79
N ALA A 2 -3.41 0.93 19.50
CA ALA A 2 -2.94 -0.03 18.50
C ALA A 2 -1.41 0.06 18.37
N ARG A 3 -0.74 -1.07 18.18
CA ARG A 3 0.71 -1.13 17.99
C ARG A 3 1.13 -0.86 16.55
N HIS A 4 0.23 -1.12 15.61
CA HIS A 4 0.43 -0.95 14.18
C HIS A 4 -0.93 -0.81 13.49
N LEU A 5 -0.98 -0.08 12.38
CA LEU A 5 -2.15 0.03 11.50
C LEU A 5 -1.79 -0.47 10.11
N ALA A 6 -2.68 -1.26 9.50
CA ALA A 6 -2.56 -1.63 8.09
C ALA A 6 -3.75 -1.06 7.31
N LEU A 7 -3.45 -0.28 6.28
CA LEU A 7 -4.44 0.21 5.32
C LEU A 7 -4.35 -0.61 4.05
N VAL A 8 -5.47 -1.17 3.60
CA VAL A 8 -5.53 -1.99 2.39
C VAL A 8 -6.38 -1.26 1.36
N ALA A 9 -5.79 -0.96 0.20
CA ALA A 9 -6.38 -0.16 -0.87
C ALA A 9 -7.14 1.09 -0.37
N PRO A 10 -6.50 1.99 0.40
CA PRO A 10 -7.20 3.16 0.93
C PRO A 10 -7.49 4.18 -0.19
N PRO A 11 -8.76 4.53 -0.47
CA PRO A 11 -9.11 5.58 -1.43
C PRO A 11 -8.92 6.97 -0.81
N VAL A 12 -7.66 7.37 -0.63
CA VAL A 12 -7.24 8.58 0.10
C VAL A 12 -7.65 9.90 -0.56
N ASP A 13 -8.03 9.85 -1.83
CA ASP A 13 -8.61 10.93 -2.62
C ASP A 13 -10.12 11.10 -2.40
N ARG A 14 -10.79 10.10 -1.82
CA ARG A 14 -12.24 10.10 -1.58
C ARG A 14 -12.63 10.40 -0.15
N TYR A 15 -11.78 10.03 0.81
CA TYR A 15 -12.08 10.19 2.24
C TYR A 15 -10.92 10.79 3.02
N PRO A 16 -11.21 11.56 4.08
CA PRO A 16 -10.18 12.07 4.96
C PRO A 16 -9.58 10.93 5.80
N TYR A 17 -8.27 10.80 5.74
CA TYR A 17 -7.47 9.91 6.58
C TYR A 17 -6.49 10.74 7.41
N ALA A 18 -6.29 10.33 8.67
CA ALA A 18 -5.42 11.01 9.62
C ALA A 18 -5.70 12.54 9.67
N PRO A 19 -6.91 12.96 10.07
CA PRO A 19 -7.32 14.36 10.00
C PRO A 19 -6.46 15.32 10.86
N GLN A 20 -5.69 14.79 11.80
CA GLN A 20 -4.71 15.51 12.61
C GLN A 20 -3.31 15.57 11.97
N GLY A 21 -3.17 15.18 10.70
CA GLY A 21 -1.93 15.23 9.93
C GLY A 21 -1.20 13.89 9.82
N ASP A 22 -1.26 13.03 10.84
CA ASP A 22 -0.62 11.70 10.80
C ASP A 22 -1.28 10.66 11.73
N PHE A 23 -0.85 9.40 11.64
CA PHE A 23 -1.36 8.30 12.45
C PHE A 23 -0.72 8.24 13.85
N ALA A 24 -1.47 7.74 14.84
CA ALA A 24 -0.97 7.61 16.22
C ALA A 24 0.07 6.47 16.40
N CYS A 25 0.27 5.64 15.38
CA CYS A 25 1.17 4.49 15.39
C CYS A 25 1.79 4.26 14.01
N PRO A 26 2.88 3.47 13.92
CA PRO A 26 3.39 3.01 12.64
C PRO A 26 2.28 2.41 11.77
N THR A 27 2.28 2.77 10.50
CA THR A 27 1.23 2.43 9.55
C THR A 27 1.85 1.91 8.27
N SER A 28 1.32 0.80 7.76
CA SER A 28 1.69 0.27 6.45
C SER A 28 0.50 0.36 5.50
N ILE A 29 0.79 0.54 4.22
CA ILE A 29 -0.20 0.56 3.15
C ILE A 29 0.05 -0.62 2.22
N VAL A 30 -1.01 -1.34 1.85
CA VAL A 30 -0.98 -2.41 0.85
C VAL A 30 -1.88 -2.03 -0.32
N LEU A 31 -1.33 -2.10 -1.54
CA LEU A 31 -2.00 -1.72 -2.79
C LEU A 31 -1.93 -2.87 -3.80
N GLY A 32 -2.98 -2.99 -4.60
CA GLY A 32 -2.93 -3.76 -5.84
C GLY A 32 -2.31 -2.93 -6.96
N GLY A 33 -1.36 -3.50 -7.69
CA GLY A 33 -0.77 -2.84 -8.87
C GLY A 33 -1.70 -2.81 -10.08
N ALA A 34 -2.70 -3.70 -10.11
CA ALA A 34 -3.77 -3.77 -11.10
C ALA A 34 -5.11 -3.29 -10.50
N ASP A 35 -5.06 -2.38 -9.53
CA ASP A 35 -6.25 -1.79 -8.91
C ASP A 35 -6.80 -0.66 -9.79
N ASP A 36 -7.96 -0.91 -10.41
CA ASP A 36 -8.65 0.07 -11.27
C ASP A 36 -9.48 1.10 -10.48
N ILE A 37 -9.55 0.99 -9.15
CA ILE A 37 -10.37 1.84 -8.27
C ILE A 37 -9.50 2.80 -7.46
N VAL A 38 -8.35 2.31 -6.97
CA VAL A 38 -7.41 3.06 -6.13
C VAL A 38 -6.07 3.14 -6.83
N ALA A 39 -5.73 4.33 -7.31
CA ALA A 39 -4.51 4.56 -8.06
C ALA A 39 -3.27 4.57 -7.14
N VAL A 40 -2.27 3.74 -7.48
CA VAL A 40 -1.05 3.56 -6.67
C VAL A 40 -0.27 4.85 -6.50
N ASP A 41 -0.16 5.65 -7.57
CA ASP A 41 0.57 6.92 -7.60
C ASP A 41 -0.07 7.96 -6.67
N VAL A 42 -1.40 8.05 -6.67
CA VAL A 42 -2.17 8.91 -5.78
C VAL A 42 -1.90 8.55 -4.31
N VAL A 43 -2.01 7.26 -3.97
CA VAL A 43 -1.77 6.80 -2.59
C VAL A 43 -0.31 6.98 -2.19
N ALA A 44 0.64 6.70 -3.09
CA ALA A 44 2.07 6.88 -2.82
C ALA A 44 2.44 8.36 -2.60
N ALA A 45 1.88 9.28 -3.39
CA ALA A 45 2.09 10.71 -3.19
C ALA A 45 1.54 11.19 -1.85
N TRP A 46 0.34 10.72 -1.49
CA TRP A 46 -0.30 10.98 -0.19
C TRP A 46 0.50 10.40 0.99
N ALA A 47 1.05 9.18 0.84
CA ALA A 47 1.84 8.50 1.87
C ALA A 47 3.14 9.24 2.19
N ARG A 48 3.83 9.80 1.19
CA ARG A 48 5.08 10.55 1.37
C ARG A 48 4.95 11.78 2.29
N GLN A 49 3.73 12.27 2.47
CA GLN A 49 3.45 13.43 3.33
C GLN A 49 3.20 13.02 4.81
N ARG A 50 3.28 11.72 5.13
CA ARG A 50 2.92 11.16 6.44
C ARG A 50 4.07 10.36 7.06
N PRO A 51 4.83 10.97 7.98
CA PRO A 51 5.97 10.31 8.64
C PRO A 51 5.67 8.95 9.30
N ARG A 52 4.43 8.69 9.74
CA ARG A 52 4.05 7.42 10.39
C ARG A 52 3.67 6.34 9.39
N VAL A 53 3.56 6.65 8.10
CA VAL A 53 3.48 5.63 7.05
C VAL A 53 4.89 5.12 6.80
N THR A 54 5.23 3.97 7.37
CA THR A 54 6.58 3.40 7.30
C THR A 54 6.80 2.57 6.04
N ASP A 55 5.73 2.03 5.48
CA ASP A 55 5.80 1.10 4.34
C ASP A 55 4.64 1.30 3.37
N VAL A 56 4.95 1.31 2.07
CA VAL A 56 3.99 1.20 0.97
C VAL A 56 4.34 -0.04 0.16
N ILE A 57 3.48 -1.05 0.23
CA ILE A 57 3.66 -2.36 -0.39
C ILE A 57 2.72 -2.44 -1.59
N VAL A 58 3.29 -2.63 -2.78
CA VAL A 58 2.52 -2.82 -4.02
C VAL A 58 2.63 -4.28 -4.46
N LEU A 59 1.48 -4.93 -4.66
CA LEU A 59 1.39 -6.28 -5.19
C LEU A 59 1.07 -6.17 -6.69
N PRO A 60 2.05 -6.33 -7.60
CA PRO A 60 1.93 -5.89 -8.99
C PRO A 60 0.72 -6.44 -9.75
N GLU A 61 0.36 -7.70 -9.50
CA GLU A 61 -0.72 -8.40 -10.21
C GLU A 61 -2.06 -8.39 -9.46
N ALA A 62 -2.12 -7.82 -8.25
CA ALA A 62 -3.35 -7.81 -7.48
C ALA A 62 -4.29 -6.69 -7.95
N SER A 63 -5.57 -7.04 -8.12
CA SER A 63 -6.66 -6.07 -8.30
C SER A 63 -7.09 -5.47 -6.96
N HIS A 64 -8.05 -4.54 -7.00
CA HIS A 64 -8.63 -3.92 -5.80
C HIS A 64 -9.05 -4.92 -4.72
N PHE A 65 -9.65 -6.04 -5.14
CA PHE A 65 -10.14 -7.08 -4.24
C PHE A 65 -9.09 -8.14 -3.93
N PHE A 66 -7.83 -7.98 -4.37
CA PHE A 66 -6.73 -8.92 -4.17
C PHE A 66 -7.07 -10.37 -4.57
N HIS A 67 -7.99 -10.52 -5.53
CA HIS A 67 -8.38 -11.83 -6.03
C HIS A 67 -7.26 -12.40 -6.91
N ARG A 68 -7.07 -13.71 -6.82
CA ARG A 68 -6.22 -14.43 -7.78
C ARG A 68 -6.90 -14.37 -9.16
N PRO A 69 -6.20 -14.04 -10.25
CA PRO A 69 -6.78 -14.15 -11.58
C PRO A 69 -7.28 -15.59 -11.78
N ALA A 70 -8.53 -15.74 -12.19
CA ALA A 70 -9.09 -17.03 -12.57
C ALA A 70 -8.41 -17.50 -13.88
N GLY A 71 -7.23 -18.12 -13.77
CA GLY A 71 -6.48 -18.67 -14.90
C GLY A 71 -4.97 -18.41 -14.95
N GLY A 72 -4.35 -17.82 -13.92
CA GLY A 72 -2.91 -17.57 -13.92
C GLY A 72 -2.08 -18.86 -13.80
N ALA A 73 -1.34 -19.21 -14.85
CA ALA A 73 -0.33 -20.26 -14.84
C ALA A 73 0.60 -20.11 -13.61
N ARG A 74 0.85 -21.22 -12.90
CA ARG A 74 1.77 -21.25 -11.75
C ARG A 74 3.21 -21.04 -12.23
N THR A 75 3.65 -19.81 -12.40
CA THR A 75 5.09 -19.53 -12.39
C THR A 75 5.57 -19.65 -10.95
N ARG A 76 6.58 -20.51 -10.76
CA ARG A 76 7.24 -20.75 -9.49
C ARG A 76 7.69 -19.40 -8.93
N ALA A 77 7.06 -18.94 -7.85
CA ALA A 77 7.51 -17.78 -7.11
C ALA A 77 8.94 -18.06 -6.62
N GLY A 78 9.91 -17.46 -7.30
CA GLY A 78 11.27 -17.35 -6.83
C GLY A 78 11.23 -16.67 -5.46
N ARG A 79 11.87 -17.29 -4.49
CA ARG A 79 12.13 -16.75 -3.17
C ARG A 79 12.85 -15.40 -3.33
N GLY A 80 12.14 -14.28 -3.20
CA GLY A 80 12.75 -12.95 -3.33
C GLY A 80 11.78 -11.79 -3.57
N GLY A 81 10.68 -11.68 -2.82
CA GLY A 81 9.83 -10.49 -2.84
C GLY A 81 10.17 -9.54 -1.69
N ARG A 82 11.25 -8.75 -1.79
CA ARG A 82 11.42 -7.53 -0.99
C ARG A 82 11.04 -6.36 -1.89
N ALA A 83 9.78 -5.93 -1.83
CA ALA A 83 9.43 -4.58 -2.23
C ALA A 83 9.64 -3.69 -0.99
N VAL A 84 10.86 -3.14 -0.86
CA VAL A 84 11.18 -2.09 0.11
C VAL A 84 11.45 -0.83 -0.70
N LEU A 85 10.46 0.05 -0.79
CA LEU A 85 10.70 1.45 -1.15
C LEU A 85 10.94 2.20 0.17
N ALA A 86 12.14 2.04 0.72
CA ALA A 86 12.62 2.92 1.78
C ALA A 86 13.00 4.26 1.13
N ALA A 87 12.23 5.31 1.39
CA ALA A 87 12.67 6.66 1.11
C ALA A 87 13.78 7.01 2.09
N SER A 88 15.04 6.96 1.65
CA SER A 88 16.17 7.50 2.39
C SER A 88 16.15 9.03 2.29
N ALA A 89 15.88 9.71 3.39
CA ALA A 89 16.15 11.14 3.53
C ALA A 89 17.64 11.33 3.85
N SER A 90 18.31 12.21 3.10
CA SER A 90 19.57 12.85 3.48
C SER A 90 19.28 14.24 4.02
#